data_AF-A0A1F7BQ07-F1
#
_entry.id   AF-A0A1F7BQ07-F1
#
_cell.length_a   1.000
_cell.length_b   1.000
_cell.length_c   1.000
_cell.angle_alpha   90.00
_cell.angle_beta   90.00
_cell.angle_gamma   90.00
#
_symmetry.space_group_name_H-M   'P 1'
#
loop_
_entity.id
_entity.type
_entity.pdbx_description
1 polymer ?
#
loop_
_entity_poly.entity_id
_entity_poly.type
_entity_poly.pdbx_seq_one_letter_code
_entity_poly.pdbx_strand_id
1 'polypeptide(L)'
;MSIEACIAHAINSDLDILEALPEIQDLPIEQLEQYVEQYVFQLQECLQSSILEQGSRFIASKDAAGLCATCLEHGVGLPPQMLLKMCRTIIQLSTVDAQFVLENPEGTSLYYMKMAI
;
A
#
# COMPACT_ATOMS: atom_id res chain seq x y z
N MET A 1 10.56 3.34 -6.19
CA MET A 1 9.19 3.91 -6.37
C MET A 1 8.94 4.99 -5.32
N SER A 2 8.02 5.94 -5.54
CA SER A 2 7.60 6.82 -4.43
C SER A 2 6.83 6.00 -3.39
N ILE A 3 6.77 6.48 -2.14
CA ILE A 3 6.10 5.75 -1.08
C ILE A 3 4.60 5.59 -1.35
N GLU A 4 3.98 6.61 -1.98
CA GLU A 4 2.59 6.60 -2.41
C GLU A 4 2.31 5.46 -3.40
N ALA A 5 3.20 5.27 -4.37
CA ALA A 5 3.07 4.20 -5.35
C ALA A 5 3.23 2.80 -4.70
N CYS A 6 4.11 2.67 -3.71
CA CYS A 6 4.26 1.43 -2.95
C CYS A 6 3.00 1.13 -2.11
N ILE A 7 2.44 2.14 -1.44
CA ILE A 7 1.21 2.02 -0.65
C ILE A 7 0.03 1.63 -1.55
N ALA A 8 -0.17 2.33 -2.66
CA ALA A 8 -1.24 2.03 -3.61
C ALA A 8 -1.15 0.60 -4.14
N HIS A 9 0.07 0.13 -4.48
CA HIS A 9 0.27 -1.25 -4.90
C HIS A 9 -0.05 -2.25 -3.79
N ALA A 10 0.41 -2.00 -2.56
CA ALA A 10 0.12 -2.88 -1.43
C ALA A 10 -1.39 -2.96 -1.14
N ILE A 11 -2.09 -1.83 -1.18
CA ILE A 11 -3.56 -1.81 -1.07
C ILE A 11 -4.19 -2.68 -2.16
N ASN A 12 -3.80 -2.47 -3.42
CA ASN A 12 -4.40 -3.21 -4.55
C ASN A 12 -4.10 -4.73 -4.53
N SER A 13 -2.97 -5.15 -3.96
CA SER A 13 -2.51 -6.55 -4.00
C SER A 13 -2.78 -7.34 -2.72
N ASP A 14 -2.86 -6.67 -1.57
CA ASP A 14 -2.92 -7.31 -0.27
C ASP A 14 -4.18 -7.00 0.54
N LEU A 15 -4.94 -5.96 0.19
CA LEU A 15 -6.19 -5.64 0.89
C LEU A 15 -7.27 -6.66 0.52
N ASP A 16 -7.73 -7.41 1.51
CA ASP A 16 -8.99 -8.14 1.42
C ASP A 16 -10.10 -7.27 2.03
N ILE A 17 -10.94 -6.69 1.17
CA ILE A 17 -11.98 -5.76 1.60
C ILE A 17 -13.06 -6.44 2.44
N LEU A 18 -13.31 -7.74 2.24
CA LEU A 18 -14.33 -8.49 2.99
C LEU A 18 -13.85 -8.82 4.40
N GLU A 19 -12.55 -9.08 4.56
CA GLU A 19 -11.94 -9.26 5.88
C GLU A 19 -11.77 -7.91 6.60
N ALA A 20 -11.43 -6.85 5.86
CA ALA A 20 -11.23 -5.51 6.43
C ALA A 20 -12.54 -4.81 6.84
N LEU A 21 -13.61 -4.99 6.07
CA LEU A 21 -14.93 -4.40 6.30
C LEU A 21 -16.02 -5.47 6.21
N PRO A 22 -16.17 -6.34 7.22
CA PRO A 22 -17.19 -7.40 7.20
C PRO A 22 -18.62 -6.86 7.03
N GLU A 23 -18.88 -5.62 7.47
CA GLU A 23 -20.18 -4.95 7.38
C GLU A 23 -20.64 -4.63 5.95
N ILE A 24 -19.75 -4.66 4.94
CA ILE A 24 -20.17 -4.35 3.56
C ILE A 24 -21.18 -5.35 3.01
N GLN A 25 -21.26 -6.55 3.60
CA GLN A 25 -22.23 -7.56 3.18
C GLN A 25 -23.69 -7.14 3.47
N ASP A 26 -23.87 -6.20 4.40
CA ASP A 26 -25.18 -5.68 4.81
C ASP A 26 -25.54 -4.36 4.11
N LEU A 27 -24.61 -3.80 3.32
CA LEU A 27 -24.82 -2.53 2.62
C LEU A 27 -25.63 -2.72 1.33
N PRO A 28 -26.54 -1.77 0.99
CA PRO A 28 -27.14 -1.72 -0.34
C PRO A 28 -26.08 -1.58 -1.43
N ILE A 29 -26.29 -2.26 -2.56
CA ILE A 29 -25.32 -2.30 -3.68
C ILE A 29 -24.97 -0.88 -4.15
N GLU A 30 -25.93 0.02 -4.14
CA GLU A 30 -25.77 1.41 -4.58
C GLU A 30 -24.82 2.22 -3.70
N GLN A 31 -24.56 1.77 -2.46
CA GLN A 31 -23.67 2.44 -1.50
C GLN A 31 -22.29 1.79 -1.41
N LEU A 32 -22.13 0.56 -1.93
CA LEU A 32 -20.90 -0.22 -1.80
C LEU A 32 -19.68 0.50 -2.39
N GLU A 33 -19.80 0.98 -3.63
CA GLU A 33 -18.69 1.61 -4.35
C GLU A 33 -18.16 2.82 -3.57
N GLN A 34 -19.05 3.74 -3.20
CA GLN A 34 -18.69 4.93 -2.45
C GLN A 34 -18.08 4.59 -1.07
N TYR A 35 -18.64 3.60 -0.38
CA TYR A 35 -18.17 3.21 0.94
C TYR A 35 -16.76 2.61 0.88
N VAL A 36 -16.51 1.71 -0.08
CA VAL A 36 -15.19 1.10 -0.28
C VAL A 36 -14.18 2.14 -0.74
N GLU A 37 -14.55 3.05 -1.64
CA GLU A 37 -13.68 4.13 -2.11
C GLU A 37 -13.24 5.03 -0.95
N GLN A 38 -14.18 5.47 -0.12
CA GLN A 38 -13.88 6.28 1.06
C GLN A 38 -12.95 5.56 2.04
N TYR A 39 -13.21 4.27 2.29
CA TYR A 39 -12.36 3.46 3.14
C TYR A 39 -10.92 3.34 2.60
N VAL A 40 -10.77 3.01 1.31
CA VAL A 40 -9.47 2.87 0.66
C VAL A 40 -8.71 4.20 0.68
N PHE A 41 -9.39 5.32 0.43
CA PHE A 41 -8.80 6.64 0.50
C PHE A 41 -8.26 6.96 1.90
N GLN A 42 -9.07 6.75 2.94
CA GLN A 42 -8.65 6.98 4.33
C GLN A 42 -7.49 6.07 4.73
N LEU A 43 -7.54 4.79 4.33
CA LEU A 43 -6.46 3.85 4.58
C LEU A 43 -5.14 4.31 3.93
N GLN A 44 -5.19 4.80 2.70
CA GLN A 44 -4.03 5.34 2.01
C GLN A 44 -3.45 6.55 2.73
N GLU A 45 -4.29 7.50 3.16
CA GLU A 45 -3.86 8.68 3.94
C GLU A 45 -3.22 8.28 5.28
N CYS A 46 -3.84 7.35 6.02
CA CYS A 46 -3.32 6.87 7.30
C CYS A 46 -1.97 6.13 7.15
N LEU A 47 -1.82 5.31 6.11
CA LEU A 47 -0.55 4.64 5.82
C LEU A 47 0.52 5.65 5.43
N GLN A 48 0.17 6.62 4.59
CA GLN A 48 1.12 7.65 4.16
C GLN A 48 1.61 8.49 5.34
N SER A 49 0.71 8.98 6.20
CA SER A 49 1.07 9.78 7.37
C SER A 49 1.95 9.00 8.35
N SER A 50 1.53 7.78 8.73
CA SER A 50 2.30 6.90 9.62
C SER A 50 3.73 6.65 9.10
N ILE A 51 3.85 6.40 7.80
CA ILE A 51 5.15 6.08 7.19
C ILE A 51 6.06 7.31 7.12
N LEU A 52 5.52 8.46 6.72
CA LEU A 52 6.29 9.70 6.61
C LEU A 52 6.75 10.22 7.97
N GLU A 53 5.91 10.10 9.00
CA GLU A 53 6.21 10.60 10.34
C GLU A 53 7.21 9.70 11.09
N GLN A 54 7.01 8.38 11.08
CA GLN A 54 7.76 7.46 11.95
C GLN A 54 8.22 6.16 11.27
N GLY A 55 7.70 5.85 10.08
CA GLY A 55 7.97 4.59 9.38
C GLY A 55 9.27 4.54 8.56
N SER A 56 9.83 5.69 8.19
CA SER A 56 11.00 5.77 7.30
C SER A 56 12.22 4.96 7.79
N ARG A 57 12.47 4.94 9.11
CA ARG A 57 13.53 4.14 9.73
C ARG A 57 13.35 2.64 9.52
N PHE A 58 12.11 2.15 9.57
CA PHE A 58 11.80 0.73 9.43
C PHE A 58 11.86 0.28 7.97
N ILE A 59 11.53 1.18 7.04
CA ILE A 59 11.76 0.96 5.62
C ILE A 59 13.27 0.82 5.36
N ALA A 60 14.09 1.73 5.88
CA ALA A 60 15.54 1.68 5.71
C ALA A 60 16.16 0.41 6.33
N SER A 61 15.67 -0.04 7.48
CA SER A 61 16.14 -1.26 8.14
C SER A 61 15.48 -2.55 7.63
N LYS A 62 14.57 -2.46 6.64
CA LYS A 62 13.77 -3.57 6.11
C LYS A 62 12.97 -4.33 7.20
N ASP A 63 12.51 -3.61 8.21
CA ASP A 63 11.75 -4.15 9.34
C ASP A 63 10.25 -3.99 9.13
N ALA A 64 9.63 -4.98 8.49
CA ALA A 64 8.18 -4.98 8.26
C ALA A 64 7.36 -5.08 9.55
N ALA A 65 7.90 -5.72 10.59
CA ALA A 65 7.20 -5.87 11.86
C ALA A 65 7.18 -4.54 12.63
N GLY A 66 8.31 -3.83 12.67
CA GLY A 66 8.39 -2.49 13.24
C GLY A 66 7.53 -1.47 12.49
N LEU A 67 7.48 -1.56 11.16
CA LEU A 67 6.58 -0.74 10.34
C LEU A 67 5.11 -1.02 10.65
N CYS A 68 4.73 -2.30 10.75
CA CYS A 68 3.36 -2.72 11.11
C CYS A 68 2.96 -2.21 12.50
N ALA A 69 3.84 -2.38 13.50
CA ALA A 69 3.60 -1.86 14.85
C ALA A 69 3.38 -0.34 14.85
N THR A 70 4.18 0.40 14.08
CA THR A 70 4.04 1.85 13.95
C THR A 70 2.70 2.23 13.33
N CYS A 71 2.26 1.54 12.27
CA CYS A 71 0.95 1.76 11.65
C CYS A 71 -0.20 1.45 12.62
N LEU A 72 -0.11 0.39 13.42
CA LEU A 72 -1.12 0.07 14.45
C LEU A 72 -1.18 1.15 15.53
N GLU A 73 -0.03 1.66 15.99
CA GLU A 73 0.04 2.75 16.97
C GLU A 73 -0.55 4.07 16.44
N HIS A 74 -0.49 4.30 15.12
CA HIS A 74 -1.12 5.45 14.45
C HIS A 74 -2.60 5.23 14.13
N GLY A 75 -3.19 4.09 14.51
CA GLY A 75 -4.61 3.83 14.37
C GLY A 75 -5.04 3.29 13.01
N VAL A 76 -4.13 2.66 12.24
CA VAL A 76 -4.52 1.95 11.01
C VAL A 76 -5.40 0.76 11.38
N GLY A 77 -6.69 0.85 11.01
CA GLY A 77 -7.74 -0.09 11.40
C GLY A 77 -7.79 -1.40 10.60
N LEU A 78 -6.64 -2.00 10.29
CA LEU A 78 -6.57 -3.27 9.56
C LEU A 78 -6.30 -4.46 10.48
N PRO A 79 -6.76 -5.66 10.12
CA PRO A 79 -6.31 -6.89 10.76
C PRO A 79 -4.77 -6.99 10.77
N PRO A 80 -4.12 -7.29 11.92
CA PRO A 80 -2.66 -7.22 12.02
C PRO A 80 -1.88 -8.08 11.01
N GLN A 81 -2.42 -9.24 10.63
CA GLN A 81 -1.79 -10.12 9.63
C GLN A 81 -1.84 -9.50 8.23
N MET A 82 -2.96 -8.89 7.87
CA MET A 82 -3.13 -8.19 6.60
C MET A 82 -2.22 -6.96 6.53
N LEU A 83 -2.20 -6.15 7.59
CA LEU A 83 -1.30 -4.99 7.67
C LEU A 83 0.18 -5.40 7.60
N LEU A 84 0.56 -6.49 8.27
CA LEU A 84 1.93 -7.00 8.19
C LEU A 84 2.29 -7.44 6.76
N LYS A 85 1.35 -8.06 6.03
CA LYS A 85 1.54 -8.41 4.61
C LYS A 85 1.77 -7.16 3.77
N MET A 86 0.92 -6.15 3.93
CA MET A 86 1.05 -4.85 3.25
C MET A 86 2.40 -4.17 3.56
N CYS A 87 2.82 -4.13 4.83
CA CYS A 87 4.11 -3.57 5.22
C CYS A 87 5.29 -4.30 4.57
N ARG A 88 5.22 -5.64 4.41
CA ARG A 88 6.23 -6.41 3.68
C ARG A 88 6.28 -6.00 2.21
N THR A 89 5.13 -5.89 1.55
CA THR A 89 5.03 -5.46 0.15
C THR A 89 5.57 -4.05 -0.05
N ILE A 90 5.20 -3.10 0.81
CA ILE A 90 5.71 -1.72 0.78
C ILE A 90 7.24 -1.71 0.90
N ILE A 91 7.80 -2.46 1.87
CA ILE A 91 9.26 -2.55 2.03
C ILE A 91 9.90 -3.16 0.79
N GLN A 92 9.36 -4.27 0.28
CA GLN A 92 9.88 -4.90 -0.94
C GLN A 92 9.93 -3.89 -2.09
N LEU A 93 8.83 -3.21 -2.41
CA LEU A 93 8.75 -2.23 -3.48
C LEU A 93 9.63 -0.98 -3.24
N SER A 94 9.81 -0.58 -1.98
CA SER A 94 10.70 0.52 -1.61
C SER A 94 12.18 0.17 -1.78
N THR A 95 12.53 -1.12 -1.70
CA THR A 95 13.90 -1.62 -1.89
C THR A 95 14.23 -1.95 -3.34
N VAL A 96 13.21 -2.02 -4.20
CA VAL A 96 13.37 -2.16 -5.66
C VAL A 96 13.72 -0.79 -6.24
N ASP A 97 15.00 -0.42 -6.15
CA ASP A 97 15.60 0.47 -7.12
C ASP A 97 15.75 -0.33 -8.43
N ALA A 98 14.97 0.09 -9.44
CA ALA A 98 14.87 -0.45 -10.80
C ALA A 98 13.69 -1.41 -11.08
N GLN A 99 12.86 -0.96 -12.03
CA GLN A 99 11.98 -1.71 -12.92
C GLN A 99 10.59 -2.13 -12.40
N PHE A 100 9.64 -1.20 -12.49
CA PHE A 100 8.35 -1.53 -13.11
C PHE A 100 7.82 -0.29 -13.84
N VAL A 101 7.71 -0.39 -15.17
CA VAL A 101 7.08 0.61 -16.05
C VAL A 101 5.70 0.06 -16.40
N LEU A 102 4.69 0.92 -16.29
CA LEU A 102 3.30 0.69 -16.70
C LEU A 102 3.21 -0.13 -17.99
N GLU A 103 2.38 -1.17 -17.99
CA GLU A 103 2.02 -1.93 -19.18
C GLU A 103 1.25 -1.01 -20.14
N ASN A 104 1.84 -0.71 -21.30
CA ASN A 104 1.07 -0.19 -22.42
C ASN A 104 0.24 -1.34 -23.02
N PRO A 105 -0.96 -1.06 -23.55
CA PRO A 105 -1.90 -2.07 -24.07
C PRO A 105 -1.38 -2.88 -25.28
N GLU A 106 -0.17 -2.60 -25.79
CA GLU A 106 0.48 -3.32 -26.90
C GLU A 106 1.68 -4.19 -26.46
N GLY A 107 1.88 -4.40 -25.16
CA GLY A 107 2.81 -5.44 -24.65
C GLY A 107 4.30 -5.22 -24.95
N THR A 108 4.71 -4.00 -25.32
CA THR A 108 6.12 -3.69 -25.63
C THR A 108 6.73 -2.81 -24.56
N SER A 109 7.78 -3.30 -23.89
CA SER A 109 8.49 -2.57 -22.82
C SER A 109 9.43 -1.51 -23.39
N LEU A 110 9.15 -0.23 -23.14
CA LEU A 110 10.05 0.88 -23.48
C LEU A 110 10.97 1.19 -22.29
N TYR A 111 12.29 1.14 -22.52
CA TYR A 111 13.33 1.47 -21.55
C TYR A 111 13.87 2.87 -21.82
N TYR A 112 13.81 3.78 -20.85
CA TYR A 112 14.66 4.97 -20.83
C TYR A 112 15.67 4.83 -19.69
N MET A 113 16.89 4.42 -20.04
CA MET A 113 18.04 4.50 -19.15
C MET A 113 18.65 5.88 -19.33
N LYS A 114 18.59 6.75 -18.32
CA LYS A 114 19.43 7.95 -18.30
C LYS A 114 20.85 7.47 -18.07
N MET A 115 21.57 7.17 -19.15
CA MET A 115 23.01 6.94 -19.06
C MET A 115 23.64 8.25 -18.59
N ALA A 116 24.15 8.23 -17.36
CA ALA A 116 25.15 9.20 -16.95
C ALA A 116 26.40 8.90 -17.79
N ILE A 117 26.76 9.84 -18.66
CA ILE A 117 28.13 10.05 -19.12
C ILE A 117 28.59 11.33 -18.43
#